data_AF-A0A1E1WAY8-F1
#
_entry.id   AF-A0A1E1WAY8-F1
#
_cell.length_a   1.000
_cell.length_b   1.000
_cell.length_c   1.000
_cell.angle_alpha   90.00
_cell.angle_beta   90.00
_cell.angle_gamma   90.00
#
_symmetry.space_group_name_H-M   'P 1'
#
loop_
_entity.id
_entity.type
_entity.pdbx_description
1 polymer ?
#
loop_
_entity_poly.entity_id
_entity_poly.type
_entity_poly.pdbx_seq_one_letter_code
_entity_poly.pdbx_strand_id
1 'polypeptide(L)'
;HYKYSYKCTQCGYSIQRHSKSIDVTKKCCGYCRGHFEVIVNKKKKDGVIVSTPARKGGPNDFALFVKENYSTFKDGSKTHAQVMKILGEQFSAKKNKVDT
;
A
#
# COMPACT_ATOMS: atom_id res chain seq x y z
N HIS A 1 9.21 1.06 -20.83
CA HIS A 1 8.00 0.85 -20.01
C HIS A 1 7.97 1.83 -18.85
N TYR A 2 6.96 2.70 -18.78
CA TYR A 2 6.78 3.64 -17.68
C TYR A 2 5.96 2.96 -16.58
N LYS A 3 6.63 2.54 -15.50
CA LYS A 3 5.99 1.82 -14.41
C LYS A 3 5.04 2.70 -13.59
N TYR A 4 5.26 4.02 -13.58
CA TYR A 4 4.48 4.96 -12.78
C TYR A 4 3.90 6.05 -13.68
N SER A 5 2.65 6.43 -13.43
CA SER A 5 2.04 7.64 -13.98
C SER A 5 1.46 8.48 -12.84
N TYR A 6 1.52 9.80 -12.95
CA TYR A 6 0.96 10.72 -11.99
C TYR A 6 -0.21 11.44 -12.66
N LYS A 7 -1.44 11.06 -12.29
CA LYS A 7 -2.66 11.60 -12.90
C LYS A 7 -3.28 12.62 -11.96
N CYS A 8 -3.64 13.79 -12.49
CA CYS A 8 -4.33 14.80 -11.70
C CYS A 8 -5.77 14.36 -11.47
N THR A 9 -6.22 14.42 -10.21
CA THR A 9 -7.57 14.02 -9.81
C THR A 9 -8.65 15.02 -10.22
N GLN A 10 -8.26 16.24 -10.61
CA GLN A 10 -9.20 17.30 -11.02
C GLN A 10 -9.27 17.43 -12.55
N CYS A 11 -8.15 17.79 -13.20
CA CYS A 11 -8.14 18.04 -14.65
C CYS A 11 -7.72 16.84 -15.51
N GLY A 12 -7.36 15.71 -14.90
CA GLY A 12 -6.97 14.49 -15.62
C GLY A 12 -5.57 14.51 -16.26
N TYR A 13 -4.84 15.62 -16.22
CA TYR A 13 -3.47 15.71 -16.75
C TYR A 13 -2.56 14.62 -16.16
N SER A 14 -1.76 13.94 -16.98
CA SER A 14 -0.97 12.77 -16.58
C SER A 14 0.49 12.87 -16.99
N ILE A 15 1.40 12.46 -16.09
CA ILE A 15 2.85 12.45 -16.31
C ILE A 15 3.39 11.04 -16.14
N GLN A 16 4.07 10.50 -17.14
CA GLN A 16 4.68 9.17 -17.08
C GLN A 16 6.11 9.22 -16.54
N ARG A 17 6.48 8.27 -15.67
CA ARG A 17 7.81 8.17 -15.04
C ARG A 17 8.27 6.71 -14.89
N HIS A 18 9.59 6.51 -14.96
CA HIS A 18 10.21 5.20 -14.73
C HIS A 18 10.33 4.86 -13.25
N SER A 19 10.57 5.86 -12.40
CA SER A 19 10.67 5.74 -10.94
C SER A 19 9.50 6.45 -10.23
N LYS A 20 9.24 6.06 -8.97
CA LYS A 20 8.27 6.73 -8.09
C LYS A 20 8.91 7.98 -7.46
N SER A 21 9.21 8.99 -8.28
CA SER A 21 10.02 10.16 -7.90
C SER A 21 9.23 11.41 -7.49
N ILE A 22 7.95 11.51 -7.85
CA ILE A 22 7.11 12.64 -7.46
C ILE A 22 6.41 12.30 -6.15
N ASP A 23 6.63 13.16 -5.16
CA ASP A 23 5.89 13.18 -3.90
C ASP A 23 4.58 13.96 -4.11
N VAL A 24 3.47 13.22 -4.19
CA VAL A 24 2.12 13.79 -4.44
C VAL A 24 1.58 14.62 -3.27
N THR A 25 2.23 14.57 -2.11
CA THR A 25 1.89 15.43 -0.96
C THR A 25 2.54 16.82 -1.06
N LYS A 26 3.64 16.94 -1.79
CA LYS A 26 4.42 18.18 -1.94
C LYS A 26 4.23 18.84 -3.31
N LYS A 27 3.79 18.08 -4.31
CA LYS A 27 3.68 18.54 -5.69
C LYS A 27 2.22 18.50 -6.14
N CYS A 28 1.79 19.59 -6.79
CA CYS A 28 0.46 19.75 -7.34
C CYS A 28 0.51 19.90 -8.87
N CYS A 29 -0.65 19.78 -9.52
CA CYS A 29 -0.77 19.93 -10.96
C CYS A 29 -0.40 21.34 -11.41
N GLY A 30 0.48 21.46 -12.40
CA GLY A 30 0.87 22.77 -12.95
C GLY A 30 -0.26 23.52 -13.66
N TYR A 31 -1.31 22.82 -14.11
CA TYR A 31 -2.44 23.41 -14.84
C TYR A 31 -3.58 23.89 -13.94
N CYS A 32 -4.02 23.04 -13.00
CA CYS A 32 -5.19 23.34 -12.16
C CYS A 32 -4.86 23.43 -10.66
N ARG A 33 -3.60 23.23 -10.27
CA ARG A 33 -3.16 23.12 -8.85
C ARG A 33 -3.82 21.98 -8.05
N GLY A 34 -4.55 21.08 -8.70
CA GLY A 34 -5.11 19.88 -8.09
C GLY A 34 -4.07 18.85 -7.65
N HIS A 35 -4.51 17.86 -6.87
CA HIS A 35 -3.66 16.78 -6.38
C HIS A 35 -3.37 15.74 -7.45
N PHE A 36 -2.24 15.06 -7.30
CA PHE A 36 -1.89 13.91 -8.13
C PHE A 36 -2.22 12.60 -7.41
N GLU A 37 -2.75 11.63 -8.15
CA GLU A 37 -2.76 10.23 -7.78
C GLU A 37 -1.64 9.49 -8.51
N VAL A 38 -0.99 8.56 -7.83
CA VAL A 38 0.03 7.70 -8.44
C VAL A 38 -0.68 6.49 -9.03
N ILE A 39 -0.48 6.24 -10.31
CA ILE A 39 -0.93 5.06 -11.04
C ILE A 39 0.28 4.17 -11.30
N VAL A 40 0.16 2.88 -11.00
CA VAL A 40 1.17 1.85 -11.27
C VAL A 40 0.74 1.08 -12.50
N ASN A 41 1.58 1.12 -13.53
CA ASN A 41 1.39 0.39 -14.77
C ASN A 41 2.20 -0.91 -14.67
N LYS A 42 1.51 -2.04 -14.72
CA LYS A 42 2.14 -3.37 -14.76
C LYS A 42 1.91 -3.99 -16.12
N LYS A 43 3.01 -4.31 -16.81
CA LYS A 43 2.98 -5.14 -18.02
C LYS A 43 2.82 -6.60 -17.60
N LYS A 44 1.73 -7.23 -18.04
CA LYS A 44 1.50 -8.67 -17.90
C LYS A 44 2.33 -9.44 -18.96
N LYS A 45 2.43 -10.77 -18.79
CA LYS A 45 3.17 -11.66 -19.70
C LYS A 45 2.60 -11.64 -21.13
N ASP A 46 1.31 -11.40 -21.27
CA ASP A 46 0.56 -11.22 -22.51
C ASP A 46 0.81 -9.87 -23.22
N GLY A 47 1.62 -8.99 -22.63
CA GLY A 47 1.93 -7.66 -23.16
C GLY A 47 0.92 -6.57 -22.78
N VAL A 48 -0.20 -6.92 -22.15
CA VAL A 48 -1.23 -5.96 -21.74
C VAL A 48 -0.75 -5.13 -20.55
N ILE A 49 -0.94 -3.81 -20.63
CA ILE A 49 -0.62 -2.89 -19.54
C ILE A 49 -1.87 -2.70 -18.68
N VAL A 50 -1.78 -3.11 -17.42
CA VAL A 50 -2.82 -2.85 -16.43
C VAL A 50 -2.38 -1.68 -15.56
N SER A 51 -3.17 -0.61 -15.61
CA SER A 51 -2.97 0.61 -14.84
C SER A 51 -3.85 0.56 -13.60
N THR A 52 -3.25 0.60 -12.42
CA THR A 52 -3.97 0.55 -11.13
C THR A 52 -3.52 1.69 -10.23
N PRO A 53 -4.41 2.33 -9.46
CA PRO A 53 -4.00 3.28 -8.44
C PRO A 53 -2.99 2.63 -7.48
N ALA A 54 -1.92 3.33 -7.16
CA ALA A 54 -1.00 2.91 -6.12
C ALA A 54 -1.80 2.81 -4.82
N ARG A 55 -1.58 1.74 -4.05
CA ARG A 55 -2.18 1.62 -2.72
C ARG A 55 -1.87 2.89 -1.92
N LYS A 56 -2.89 3.49 -1.33
CA LYS A 56 -2.73 4.57 -0.35
C LYS A 56 -1.78 4.05 0.73
N GLY A 57 -0.73 4.81 1.02
CA GLY A 57 0.28 4.40 1.99
C GLY A 57 -0.38 4.15 3.35
N GLY A 58 -0.06 3.02 3.97
CA GLY A 58 -0.61 2.62 5.25
C GLY A 58 -0.13 1.22 5.63
N PRO A 59 -0.07 0.88 6.93
CA PRO A 59 0.14 -0.49 7.35
C PRO A 59 -1.00 -1.35 6.78
N ASN A 60 -0.69 -2.56 6.33
CA ASN A 60 -1.76 -3.51 5.97
C ASN A 60 -2.51 -3.92 7.26
N ASP A 61 -3.69 -4.55 7.10
CA ASP A 61 -4.52 -4.97 8.23
C ASP A 61 -3.76 -5.84 9.23
N PHE A 62 -2.84 -6.68 8.75
CA PHE A 62 -1.97 -7.48 9.60
C PHE A 62 -1.01 -6.61 10.42
N ALA A 63 -0.38 -5.60 9.82
CA ALA A 63 0.54 -4.69 10.49
C ALA A 63 -0.19 -3.80 11.51
N LEU A 64 -1.43 -3.40 11.24
CA LEU A 64 -2.30 -2.75 12.22
C LEU A 64 -2.60 -3.70 13.39
N PHE A 65 -3.02 -4.93 13.10
CA PHE A 65 -3.30 -5.94 14.11
C PHE A 65 -2.10 -6.25 15.00
N VAL A 66 -0.91 -6.39 14.39
CA VAL A 66 0.33 -6.57 15.12
C VAL A 66 0.60 -5.36 16.02
N LYS A 67 0.49 -4.14 15.50
CA LYS A 67 0.71 -2.91 16.29
C LYS A 67 -0.20 -2.85 17.53
N GLU A 68 -1.45 -3.24 17.41
CA GLU A 68 -2.43 -3.21 18.50
C GLU A 68 -2.18 -4.29 19.55
N ASN A 69 -1.72 -5.49 19.14
CA ASN A 69 -1.65 -6.65 20.03
C ASN A 69 -0.23 -6.94 20.53
N TYR A 70 0.82 -6.39 19.90
CA TYR A 70 2.20 -6.74 20.18
C TYR A 70 2.60 -6.55 21.65
N SER A 71 2.17 -5.45 22.27
CA SER A 71 2.47 -5.15 23.68
C SER A 71 1.92 -6.21 24.64
N THR A 72 0.75 -6.78 24.34
CA THR A 72 0.07 -7.80 25.15
C THR A 72 0.78 -9.14 25.13
N PHE A 73 1.57 -9.44 24.10
CA PHE A 73 2.28 -10.71 23.96
C PHE A 73 3.77 -10.60 24.29
N LYS A 74 4.28 -9.39 24.51
CA LYS A 74 5.68 -9.13 24.82
C LYS A 74 5.89 -9.12 26.34
N ASP A 75 5.80 -10.29 26.95
CA ASP A 75 5.91 -10.49 28.40
C ASP A 75 7.38 -10.65 28.87
N GLY A 76 8.37 -10.20 28.10
CA GLY A 76 9.80 -10.34 28.40
C GLY A 76 10.39 -11.75 28.26
N SER A 77 9.57 -12.80 28.37
CA SER A 77 9.97 -14.21 28.18
C SER A 77 10.05 -14.62 26.71
N LYS A 78 9.19 -14.05 25.84
CA LYS A 78 9.05 -14.46 24.45
C LYS A 78 9.94 -13.62 23.54
N THR A 79 10.63 -14.29 22.61
CA THR A 79 11.40 -13.59 21.57
C THR A 79 10.47 -12.91 20.58
N HIS A 80 10.96 -11.87 19.89
CA HIS A 80 10.22 -11.19 18.83
C HIS A 80 9.66 -12.18 17.78
N ALA A 81 10.45 -13.19 17.40
CA ALA A 81 10.02 -14.21 16.45
C ALA A 81 8.83 -15.03 16.95
N GLN A 82 8.83 -15.42 18.23
CA GLN A 82 7.72 -16.15 18.84
C GLN A 82 6.45 -15.29 18.91
N VAL A 83 6.58 -14.00 19.27
CA VAL A 83 5.45 -13.07 19.29
C VAL A 83 4.85 -12.89 17.89
N MET A 84 5.68 -12.73 16.85
CA MET A 84 5.20 -12.63 15.46
C MET A 84 4.49 -13.90 14.98
N LYS A 85 4.97 -15.08 15.38
CA LYS A 85 4.33 -16.37 15.06
C LYS A 85 2.92 -16.45 15.65
N ILE A 86 2.78 -16.16 16.96
CA ILE A 86 1.49 -16.18 17.67
C ILE A 86 0.51 -15.19 17.04
N LEU A 87 0.96 -13.96 16.75
CA LEU A 87 0.11 -12.94 16.11
C LEU A 87 -0.32 -13.35 14.69
N GLY A 88 0.54 -14.02 13.93
CA GLY A 88 0.22 -14.58 12.61
C GLY A 88 -0.87 -15.65 12.66
N GLU A 89 -0.77 -16.57 13.61
CA GLU A 89 -1.77 -17.62 13.84
C GLU A 89 -3.12 -17.02 14.28
N GLN A 90 -3.11 -16.07 15.20
CA GLN A 90 -4.34 -15.39 15.65
C GLN A 90 -5.01 -14.58 14.55
N PHE A 91 -4.24 -13.85 13.74
CA PHE A 91 -4.80 -13.07 12.63
C PHE A 91 -5.45 -13.99 11.58
N SER A 92 -4.81 -15.11 11.28
CA SER A 92 -5.34 -16.12 10.35
C SER A 92 -6.64 -16.74 10.88
N ALA A 93 -6.68 -17.11 12.16
CA ALA A 93 -7.88 -17.64 12.80
C ALA A 93 -9.04 -16.63 12.86
N LYS A 94 -8.74 -15.34 13.07
CA LYS A 94 -9.72 -14.26 13.06
C LYS A 94 -10.30 -14.03 11.66
N LYS A 95 -9.47 -14.09 10.62
CA LYS A 95 -9.92 -13.94 9.22
C LYS A 95 -10.91 -15.04 8.82
N ASN A 96 -10.62 -16.29 9.17
CA ASN A 96 -11.49 -17.44 8.85
C ASN A 96 -12.87 -17.41 9.54
N LYS A 97 -13.06 -16.60 10.59
CA LYS A 97 -14.36 -16.44 11.28
C LYS A 97 -15.24 -15.32 10.72
N VAL A 98 -14.70 -14.46 9.85
CA VAL A 98 -15.42 -13.32 9.25
C VAL A 98 -16.05 -13.71 7.90
N ASP A 99 -15.63 -14.82 7.31
CA ASP A 99 -16.12 -15.35 6.03
C ASP A 99 -17.22 -16.43 6.18
N THR A 100 -18.00 -16.43 7.27
CA THR A 100 -19.18 -17.30 7.49
C THR A 100 -20.37 -16.49 7.98
#